data_AF-A0A9D6F3C9-F1
#
_entry.id   AF-A0A9D6F3C9-F1
#
_cell.length_a   1.000
_cell.length_b   1.000
_cell.length_c   1.000
_cell.angle_alpha   90.00
_cell.angle_beta   90.00
_cell.angle_gamma   90.00
#
_symmetry.space_group_name_H-M   'P 1'
#
loop_
_entity.id
_entity.type
_entity.pdbx_description
1 polymer ?
#
loop_
_entity_poly.entity_id
_entity_poly.type
_entity_poly.pdbx_seq_one_letter_code
_entity_poly.pdbx_strand_id
1 'polypeptide(L)' 'MELEGVVHDGVIVPDDAMALAEGTRVRITPAPLEKPRPFGERFAQFKGAVPGLPEDLAEQQDHYRLRTPKR' A
#
# COMPACT_ATOMS: atom_id res chain seq x y z
N MET A 1 -20.39 -5.02 18.72
CA MET A 1 -19.83 -3.89 17.96
C MET A 1 -18.34 -4.06 17.97
N GLU A 2 -17.72 -4.14 16.79
CA GLU A 2 -16.28 -4.31 16.62
C GLU A 2 -15.75 -3.01 16.01
N LEU A 3 -14.65 -2.51 16.55
CA LEU A 3 -14.01 -1.27 16.12
C LEU A 3 -12.58 -1.62 15.71
N GLU A 4 -12.20 -1.20 14.51
CA GLU A 4 -10.84 -1.30 14.02
C GLU A 4 -10.12 0.04 14.24
N GLY A 5 -8.80 -0.02 14.37
CA GLY A 5 -7.99 1.14 14.67
C GLY A 5 -6.51 0.81 14.76
N VAL A 6 -5.71 1.86 14.82
CA VAL A 6 -4.25 1.75 14.81
C VAL A 6 -3.69 2.20 16.16
N VAL A 7 -2.62 1.55 16.61
CA VAL A 7 -1.88 1.98 17.80
C VAL A 7 -0.94 3.13 17.42
N HIS A 8 -1.16 4.30 17.99
CA HIS A 8 -0.27 5.45 17.92
C HIS A 8 0.27 5.76 19.32
N ASP A 9 1.59 5.69 19.50
CA ASP A 9 2.27 5.98 20.78
C ASP A 9 1.71 5.22 22.00
N GLY A 10 1.25 3.99 21.78
CA GLY A 10 0.65 3.14 22.82
C GLY A 10 -0.83 3.41 23.09
N VAL A 11 -1.46 4.35 22.37
CA VAL A 11 -2.89 4.64 22.40
C VAL A 11 -3.57 4.02 21.18
N ILE A 12 -4.66 3.29 21.38
CA ILE A 12 -5.47 2.75 20.28
C ILE A 12 -6.39 3.86 19.77
N VAL A 13 -6.27 4.19 18.49
CA VAL A 13 -7.08 5.20 17.80
C VAL A 13 -8.02 4.47 16.83
N PRO A 14 -9.34 4.45 17.07
CA PRO A 14 -10.31 3.88 16.14
C PRO A 14 -10.28 4.62 14.79
N ASP A 15 -10.42 3.87 13.70
CA ASP A 15 -10.42 4.45 12.35
C ASP A 15 -11.66 5.29 12.07
N ASP A 16 -12.80 4.92 12.67
CA ASP A 16 -14.03 5.70 12.63
C ASP A 16 -14.11 6.62 13.85
N ALA A 17 -14.64 7.83 13.67
CA ALA A 17 -14.69 8.88 14.69
C ALA A 17 -15.70 8.59 15.83
N MET A 18 -16.03 7.32 16.04
CA MET A 18 -16.94 6.86 17.05
C MET A 18 -16.26 6.94 18.42
N ALA A 19 -16.49 8.06 19.10
CA ALA A 19 -16.03 8.26 20.46
C ALA A 19 -16.74 7.28 21.40
N LEU A 20 -15.98 6.32 21.94
CA LEU A 20 -16.43 5.55 23.09
C LEU A 20 -16.55 6.49 24.29
N ALA A 21 -17.65 6.40 25.04
CA ALA A 21 -17.83 7.20 26.24
C ALA A 21 -16.74 6.89 27.27
N GLU A 22 -16.32 7.90 28.03
CA GLU A 22 -15.36 7.72 29.12
C GLU A 22 -15.84 6.63 30.10
N GLY A 23 -14.92 5.77 30.55
CA GLY A 23 -15.22 4.64 31.43
C GLY A 23 -15.73 3.39 30.72
N THR A 24 -15.85 3.39 29.38
CA THR A 24 -16.23 2.20 28.62
C THR A 24 -15.15 1.14 28.72
N ARG A 25 -15.51 -0.05 29.24
CA ARG A 25 -14.60 -1.18 29.33
C ARG A 25 -14.50 -1.88 27.97
N VAL A 26 -13.31 -1.91 27.39
CA VAL A 26 -13.04 -2.51 26.08
C VAL A 26 -12.29 -3.84 26.21
N ARG A 27 -12.49 -4.72 25.22
CA ARG A 27 -11.67 -5.91 25.00
C ARG A 27 -10.94 -5.74 23.67
N ILE A 28 -9.62 -5.89 23.70
CA ILE A 28 -8.76 -5.69 22.53
C ILE A 28 -8.37 -7.06 21.98
N THR A 29 -8.57 -7.25 20.68
CA THR A 29 -8.05 -8.39 19.94
C THR A 29 -7.11 -7.85 18.87
N PRO A 30 -5.80 -8.14 18.92
CA PRO A 30 -4.88 -7.70 17.87
C PRO A 30 -5.30 -8.29 16.54
N ALA A 31 -5.46 -7.44 15.52
CA ALA A 31 -5.66 -7.89 14.16
C ALA A 31 -4.40 -8.60 13.64
N PRO A 32 -4.53 -9.60 12.75
CA PRO A 32 -3.38 -10.20 12.09
C PRO A 32 -2.61 -9.11 11.33
N LEU A 33 -1.29 -9.10 11.50
CA LEU A 33 -0.43 -8.12 10.84
C LEU A 33 -0.47 -8.36 9.32
N GLU A 34 -1.18 -7.52 8.58
CA GLU A 34 -1.07 -7.52 7.12
C GLU A 34 0.34 -7.10 6.75
N LYS A 35 1.14 -8.06 6.28
CA LYS A 35 2.45 -7.74 5.72
C LYS A 35 2.22 -6.89 4.48
N PRO A 36 2.73 -5.65 4.41
CA PRO A 36 2.60 -4.85 3.21
C PRO A 36 3.24 -5.63 2.06
N ARG A 37 2.46 -5.91 1.03
CA ARG A 37 2.97 -6.60 -0.16
C ARG A 37 4.13 -5.78 -0.72
N PRO A 38 5.29 -6.39 -1.00
CA PRO A 38 6.41 -5.68 -1.60
C PRO A 38 5.99 -5.08 -2.94
N PHE A 39 6.66 -4.01 -3.35
CA PHE A 39 6.37 -3.30 -4.61
C PHE A 39 6.25 -4.27 -5.80
N GLY A 40 7.17 -5.24 -5.90
CA GLY A 40 7.14 -6.26 -6.94
C GLY A 40 5.84 -7.05 -7.00
N GLU A 41 5.29 -7.48 -5.86
CA GLU A 41 4.03 -8.22 -5.80
C GLU A 41 2.81 -7.33 -6.10
N ARG A 42 2.84 -6.07 -5.65
CA ARG A 42 1.75 -5.11 -5.91
C ARG A 42 1.57 -4.80 -7.39
N PHE A 43 2.68 -4.74 -8.14
CA PHE A 43 2.69 -4.34 -9.54
C PHE A 43 3.00 -5.49 -10.51
N ALA A 44 3.22 -6.71 -10.01
CA ALA A 44 3.46 -7.90 -10.84
C ALA A 44 2.37 -8.13 -11.88
N GLN A 45 1.11 -7.81 -11.56
CA GLN A 45 -0.02 -7.92 -12.49
C GLN A 45 0.13 -7.09 -13.78
N PHE A 46 0.97 -6.05 -13.76
CA PHE A 46 1.23 -5.20 -14.92
C PHE A 46 2.46 -5.64 -15.72
N LYS A 47 3.24 -6.61 -15.20
CA LYS A 47 4.44 -7.11 -15.87
C LYS A 47 4.02 -7.80 -17.17
N GLY A 48 4.43 -7.23 -18.30
CA GLY A 48 4.10 -7.76 -19.63
C GLY A 48 2.64 -7.57 -20.04
N ALA A 49 1.86 -6.73 -19.34
CA ALA A 49 0.45 -6.51 -19.63
C ALA A 49 0.21 -5.73 -20.94
N VAL A 50 1.24 -5.05 -21.47
CA VAL A 50 1.14 -4.26 -22.70
C VAL A 50 1.93 -4.96 -23.82
N PRO A 51 1.26 -5.42 -24.89
CA PRO A 51 1.93 -6.04 -26.03
C PRO A 51 2.70 -5.00 -26.86
N GLY A 52 3.78 -5.44 -27.50
CA GLY A 52 4.56 -4.60 -28.42
C GLY A 52 5.45 -3.54 -27.75
N LEU A 53 5.62 -3.61 -26.42
CA LEU A 53 6.57 -2.77 -25.72
C LEU A 53 8.02 -3.14 -26.11
N PRO A 54 8.89 -2.15 -26.36
CA PRO A 54 10.31 -2.39 -26.56
C PRO A 54 10.94 -3.08 -25.34
N GLU A 55 11.80 -4.08 -25.58
CA GLU A 55 12.48 -4.83 -24.52
C GLU A 55 13.38 -3.94 -23.64
N ASP A 56 13.90 -2.86 -24.22
CA ASP A 56 14.78 -1.89 -23.57
C ASP A 56 14.04 -0.71 -22.93
N LEU A 57 12.70 -0.70 -22.87
CA LEU A 57 11.91 0.42 -22.36
C LEU A 57 12.33 0.84 -20.95
N ALA A 58 12.62 -0.13 -20.07
CA ALA A 58 13.00 0.14 -18.68
C ALA A 58 14.36 0.82 -18.58
N GLU A 59 15.31 0.45 -19.43
CA GLU A 59 16.67 1.00 -19.47
C GLU A 59 16.71 2.34 -20.23
N GLN A 60 15.85 2.49 -21.25
CA GLN A 60 15.80 3.63 -22.18
C GLN A 60 14.58 4.52 -21.96
N GLN A 61 14.11 4.64 -20.71
CA GLN A 61 12.88 5.37 -20.39
C GLN A 61 12.88 6.80 -20.98
N ASP A 62 14.01 7.51 -20.88
CA ASP A 62 14.16 8.87 -21.40
C ASP A 62 14.04 8.94 -22.93
N HIS A 63 14.56 7.94 -23.64
CA HIS A 63 14.43 7.86 -25.10
C HIS A 63 12.96 7.79 -25.51
N TYR A 64 12.19 6.89 -24.91
CA TYR A 64 10.79 6.71 -25.28
C TYR A 64 9.87 7.83 -24.76
N ARG A 65 10.23 8.45 -23.63
CA ARG A 65 9.45 9.55 -23.03
C ARG A 65 9.76 10.92 -23.65
N LEU A 66 11.03 11.20 -23.89
CA LEU A 66 11.53 12.54 -24.23
C LEU A 66 12.18 12.59 -25.62
N ARG A 67 12.24 11.46 -26.35
CA ARG A 67 12.93 11.32 -27.65
C ARG A 67 14.42 11.68 -27.60
N THR A 68 15.06 11.54 -26.45
CA THR A 68 16.52 11.67 -26.35
C THR A 68 17.21 10.48 -27.02
N PRO A 69 18.48 10.57 -27.44
CA PRO A 69 19.23 9.41 -27.91
C PRO A 69 19.26 8.28 -26.87
N LYS A 70 19.32 7.03 -27.33
CA LYS A 70 19.52 5.87 -26.45
C LYS A 70 20.91 5.94 -25.79
N ARG A 71 21.01 5.43 -24.57
CA ARG A 71 22.25 5.40 -23.77
C ARG A 71 22.88 4.02 -23.70
#